data_AF-W8C269-F1
#
_entry.id   AF-W8C269-F1
#
_cell.length_a   1.000
_cell.length_b   1.000
_cell.length_c   1.000
_cell.angle_alpha   90.00
_cell.angle_beta   90.00
_cell.angle_gamma   90.00
#
_symmetry.space_group_name_H-M   'P 1'
#
loop_
_entity.id
_entity.type
_entity.pdbx_description
1 polymer ?
#
loop_
_entity_poly.entity_id
_entity_poly.type
_entity_poly.pdbx_seq_one_letter_code
_entity_poly.pdbx_strand_id
1 'polypeptide(L)'
;ANPSGDADFFVGGRFPVQNGCLDPACSHQRSWQYYVESVYPGNEYDFPAKRCDSLLHLSQGRCVGPEFPMGYATPMYLEGLFVVEVNAREPYGKNASASYTSPDSECGACLN
;
A
#
# COMPACT_ATOMS: atom_id res chain seq x y z
N ALA A 1 8.16 10.41 -10.42
CA ALA A 1 9.29 9.82 -9.68
C ALA A 1 10.00 8.80 -10.56
N ASN A 2 11.33 8.80 -10.53
CA ASN A 2 12.14 7.72 -11.11
C ASN A 2 12.22 6.59 -10.07
N PRO A 3 12.18 5.31 -10.49
CA PRO A 3 12.46 4.17 -9.61
C PRO A 3 13.82 4.34 -8.91
N SER A 4 13.89 4.00 -7.62
CA SER A 4 15.08 4.26 -6.78
C SER A 4 15.46 3.11 -5.85
N GLY A 5 14.67 2.03 -5.81
CA GLY A 5 14.97 0.82 -5.06
C GLY A 5 14.99 -0.40 -5.97
N ASP A 6 15.22 -1.57 -5.37
CA ASP A 6 15.06 -2.84 -6.07
C ASP A 6 13.59 -3.01 -6.47
N ALA A 7 12.65 -2.83 -5.53
CA ALA A 7 11.21 -2.76 -5.78
C ALA A 7 10.64 -1.36 -5.46
N ASP A 8 9.97 -0.74 -6.44
CA ASP A 8 9.29 0.55 -6.28
C ASP A 8 7.76 0.37 -6.40
N PHE A 9 7.03 0.82 -5.38
CA PHE A 9 5.57 0.71 -5.31
C PHE A 9 4.89 2.07 -5.54
N PHE A 10 3.97 2.11 -6.51
CA PHE A 10 3.17 3.27 -6.86
C PHE A 10 1.74 3.11 -6.33
N VAL A 11 1.58 3.46 -5.06
CA VAL A 11 0.31 3.31 -4.34
C VAL A 11 -0.70 4.33 -4.81
N GLY A 12 -1.90 3.87 -5.21
CA GLY A 12 -2.91 4.73 -5.82
C GLY A 12 -2.44 5.36 -7.14
N GLY A 13 -1.38 4.82 -7.78
CA GLY A 13 -0.79 5.38 -9.00
C GLY A 13 0.24 6.49 -8.77
N ARG A 14 0.51 7.28 -9.83
CA ARG A 14 1.58 8.31 -9.88
C ARG A 14 1.04 9.75 -9.71
N PHE A 15 0.02 9.92 -8.87
CA PHE A 15 -0.62 11.22 -8.66
C PHE A 15 0.05 12.00 -7.53
N PRO A 16 0.20 13.34 -7.67
CA PRO A 16 0.83 14.17 -6.64
C PRO A 16 -0.04 14.32 -5.38
N VAL A 17 -1.36 14.20 -5.52
CA VAL A 17 -2.31 14.17 -4.41
C VAL A 17 -3.03 12.82 -4.43
N GLN A 18 -2.86 12.06 -3.35
CA GLN A 18 -3.44 10.73 -3.17
C GLN A 18 -4.95 10.82 -2.91
N ASN A 19 -5.69 9.75 -3.22
CA ASN A 19 -7.11 9.70 -2.93
C ASN A 19 -7.36 9.83 -1.42
N GLY A 20 -8.35 10.64 -1.03
CA GLY A 20 -8.62 10.97 0.37
C GLY A 20 -7.74 12.07 0.97
N CYS A 21 -6.81 12.65 0.21
CA CYS A 21 -6.05 13.82 0.61
C CYS A 21 -6.52 15.10 -0.10
N LEU A 22 -6.37 16.23 0.58
CA LEU A 22 -6.68 17.56 0.03
C LEU A 22 -5.43 18.29 -0.50
N ASP A 23 -4.25 17.90 -0.01
CA ASP A 23 -2.98 18.55 -0.34
C ASP A 23 -1.82 17.53 -0.43
N PRO A 24 -0.67 17.95 -0.97
CA PRO A 24 0.52 17.10 -1.07
C PRO A 24 1.11 16.71 0.29
N ALA A 25 0.91 17.49 1.36
CA ALA A 25 1.44 17.17 2.68
C ALA A 25 0.70 15.98 3.32
N CYS A 26 -0.62 15.91 3.18
CA CYS A 26 -1.40 14.71 3.50
C CYS A 26 -0.89 13.50 2.68
N SER A 27 -0.66 13.69 1.39
CA SER A 27 -0.21 12.61 0.49
C SER A 27 1.19 12.13 0.85
N HIS A 28 2.06 13.02 1.35
CA HIS A 28 3.37 12.65 1.84
C HIS A 28 3.29 11.74 3.07
N GLN A 29 2.34 11.98 3.99
CA GLN A 29 2.16 11.16 5.19
C GLN A 29 1.63 9.75 4.88
N ARG A 30 0.98 9.56 3.74
CA ARG A 30 0.44 8.24 3.35
C ARG A 30 1.48 7.14 3.27
N SER A 31 2.72 7.46 2.86
CA SER A 31 3.76 6.44 2.67
C SER A 31 4.05 5.65 3.95
N TRP A 32 4.21 6.33 5.08
CA TRP A 32 4.46 5.66 6.36
C TRP A 32 3.19 5.05 6.94
N GLN A 33 2.01 5.63 6.69
CA GLN A 33 0.74 5.07 7.14
C GLN A 33 0.46 3.71 6.50
N TYR A 34 0.69 3.57 5.19
CA TYR A 34 0.58 2.29 4.49
C TYR A 34 1.57 1.26 5.06
N TYR A 35 2.81 1.68 5.34
CA TYR A 35 3.79 0.78 5.94
C TYR A 35 3.34 0.29 7.32
N VAL A 36 2.86 1.19 8.19
CA VAL A 36 2.36 0.83 9.52
C VAL A 36 1.18 -0.16 9.44
N GLU A 37 0.24 0.05 8.53
CA GLU A 37 -0.91 -0.86 8.36
C GLU A 37 -0.46 -2.29 8.01
N SER A 38 0.56 -2.42 7.14
CA SER A 38 1.10 -3.73 6.71
C SER A 38 1.87 -4.49 7.81
N VAL A 39 2.27 -3.82 8.90
CA VAL A 39 3.04 -4.42 10.00
C VAL A 39 2.13 -5.18 10.96
N TYR A 40 0.84 -4.82 11.02
CA TYR A 40 -0.06 -5.47 11.95
C TYR A 40 -0.26 -6.96 11.64
N PRO A 41 -0.38 -7.82 12.67
CA PRO A 41 -0.60 -9.26 12.47
C PRO A 41 -1.84 -9.52 11.61
N GLY A 42 -1.67 -10.30 10.53
CA GLY A 42 -2.74 -10.63 9.59
C GLY A 42 -2.92 -9.64 8.44
N ASN A 43 -2.19 -8.52 8.43
CA ASN A 43 -2.20 -7.54 7.33
C ASN A 43 -0.99 -7.68 6.40
N GLU A 44 -0.19 -8.73 6.51
CA GLU A 44 1.04 -8.88 5.71
C GLU A 44 0.77 -8.86 4.18
N TYR A 45 -0.47 -9.12 3.75
CA TYR A 45 -0.92 -9.13 2.36
C TYR A 45 -2.05 -8.14 2.06
N ASP A 46 -2.22 -7.12 2.91
CA ASP A 46 -3.27 -6.10 2.81
C ASP A 46 -3.15 -5.19 1.57
N PHE A 47 -1.92 -4.94 1.12
CA PHE A 47 -1.57 -4.16 -0.07
C PHE A 47 -1.10 -5.05 -1.23
N PRO A 48 -2.03 -5.69 -1.98
CA PRO A 48 -1.67 -6.48 -3.15
C PRO A 48 -1.12 -5.58 -4.26
N ALA A 49 0.15 -5.77 -4.56
CA ALA A 49 0.87 -5.04 -5.59
C ALA A 49 1.05 -5.90 -6.84
N LYS A 50 0.96 -5.28 -8.01
CA LYS A 50 1.18 -5.99 -9.28
C LYS A 50 2.17 -5.23 -10.15
N ARG A 51 3.04 -5.97 -10.84
CA ARG A 51 3.96 -5.37 -11.81
C ARG A 51 3.12 -4.75 -12.92
N CYS A 52 3.15 -3.43 -13.03
CA CYS A 52 2.31 -2.73 -13.99
C CYS A 52 2.82 -1.31 -14.25
N ASP A 53 2.43 -0.72 -15.37
CA ASP A 53 2.79 0.63 -15.78
C ASP A 53 1.76 1.70 -15.36
N SER A 54 0.53 1.29 -15.02
CA SER A 54 -0.60 2.21 -14.80
C SER A 54 -1.62 1.66 -13.81
N LEU A 55 -2.15 2.55 -12.97
CA LEU A 55 -3.31 2.25 -12.11
C LEU A 55 -4.55 1.91 -12.93
N LEU A 56 -4.75 2.56 -14.08
CA LEU A 56 -5.88 2.26 -14.94
C LEU A 56 -5.78 0.85 -15.54
N HIS A 57 -4.57 0.42 -15.89
CA HIS A 57 -4.37 -0.95 -16.36
C HIS A 57 -4.60 -1.97 -15.23
N LEU A 58 -4.21 -1.63 -14.00
CA LEU A 58 -4.47 -2.47 -12.83
C LEU A 58 -5.97 -2.63 -12.60
N SER A 59 -6.71 -1.52 -12.53
CA SER A 59 -8.17 -1.56 -12.29
C SER A 59 -8.96 -2.23 -13.41
N GLN A 60 -8.44 -2.24 -14.63
CA GLN A 60 -9.03 -2.94 -15.77
C GLN A 60 -8.57 -4.41 -15.91
N GLY A 61 -7.77 -4.92 -14.96
CA GLY A 61 -7.27 -6.31 -15.00
C GLY A 61 -6.27 -6.59 -16.13
N ARG A 62 -5.62 -5.55 -16.67
CA ARG A 62 -4.69 -5.67 -17.81
C ARG A 62 -3.25 -5.98 -17.40
N CYS A 63 -2.91 -5.81 -16.13
CA CYS A 63 -1.59 -6.20 -15.61
C CYS A 63 -1.54 -7.73 -15.43
N VAL A 64 -0.60 -8.39 -16.09
CA VAL A 64 -0.43 -9.85 -16.05
C VAL A 64 0.66 -10.22 -15.04
N GLY A 65 0.51 -11.37 -14.37
CA GLY A 65 1.49 -11.91 -13.42
C GLY A 65 0.93 -12.10 -12.02
N PRO A 66 1.79 -12.57 -11.08
CA PRO A 66 1.42 -12.72 -9.68
C PRO A 66 1.29 -11.37 -8.97
N GLU A 67 0.61 -11.39 -7.82
CA GLU A 67 0.57 -10.29 -6.86
C GLU A 67 1.64 -10.49 -5.80
N PHE A 68 2.15 -9.39 -5.27
CA PHE A 68 3.15 -9.37 -4.20
C PHE A 68 2.69 -8.40 -3.11
N PRO A 69 2.94 -8.68 -1.83
CA PRO A 69 2.65 -7.73 -0.77
C PRO A 69 3.58 -6.52 -0.86
N MET A 70 3.03 -5.33 -0.69
CA MET A 70 3.80 -4.12 -0.39
C MET A 70 3.90 -3.93 1.12
N GLY A 71 5.05 -3.43 1.60
CA GLY A 71 5.24 -3.05 3.00
C GLY A 71 6.09 -4.08 3.73
N TYR A 72 5.68 -4.44 4.95
CA TYR A 72 6.44 -5.29 5.85
C TYR A 72 6.85 -6.64 5.23
N ALA A 73 5.93 -7.30 4.51
CA ALA A 73 6.15 -8.63 3.95
C ALA A 73 6.69 -8.64 2.51
N THR A 74 7.20 -7.49 2.02
CA THR A 74 7.78 -7.41 0.67
C THR A 74 8.89 -8.45 0.47
N PRO A 75 8.83 -9.32 -0.55
CA PRO A 75 9.86 -10.33 -0.77
C PRO A 75 11.22 -9.69 -1.07
N MET A 76 12.28 -10.17 -0.40
CA MET A 76 13.63 -9.61 -0.49
C MET A 76 14.29 -9.72 -1.88
N TYR A 77 13.77 -10.58 -2.75
CA TYR A 77 14.27 -10.76 -4.12
C TYR A 77 13.46 -9.95 -5.16
N LEU A 78 12.46 -9.18 -4.72
CA LEU A 78 11.54 -8.51 -5.62
C LEU A 78 12.22 -7.33 -6.30
N GLU A 79 12.17 -7.30 -7.63
CA GLU A 79 12.74 -6.21 -8.43
C GLU A 79 11.72 -5.59 -9.40
N GLY A 80 11.77 -4.28 -9.59
CA GLY A 80 11.06 -3.48 -10.59
C GLY A 80 9.88 -2.68 -10.04
N LEU A 81 8.95 -2.33 -10.94
CA LEU A 81 7.90 -1.36 -10.66
C LEU A 81 6.55 -2.04 -10.45
N PHE A 82 5.89 -1.68 -9.36
CA PHE A 82 4.60 -2.23 -8.97
C PHE A 82 3.58 -1.12 -8.74
N VAL A 83 2.32 -1.40 -9.04
CA VAL A 83 1.20 -0.51 -8.74
C VAL A 83 0.32 -1.20 -7.69
N VAL A 84 -0.16 -0.41 -6.75
CA VAL A 84 -1.02 -0.87 -5.64
C VAL A 84 -2.31 -0.07 -5.68
N GLU A 85 -3.45 -0.73 -5.61
CA GLU A 85 -4.73 -0.08 -5.41
C GLU A 85 -5.04 0.00 -3.91
N VAL A 86 -5.56 1.15 -3.45
CA VAL A 86 -5.85 1.39 -2.03
C VAL A 86 -7.19 2.10 -1.84
N ASN A 87 -7.70 2.08 -0.62
CA ASN A 87 -8.83 2.88 -0.20
C ASN A 87 -8.40 4.33 0.12
N ALA A 88 -9.35 5.26 0.07
CA ALA A 88 -9.09 6.68 0.38
C ALA A 88 -8.93 6.96 1.90
N ARG A 89 -9.38 6.02 2.73
CA ARG A 89 -9.39 6.08 4.19
C ARG A 89 -8.98 4.72 4.74
N GLU A 90 -8.54 4.69 5.98
CA GLU A 90 -8.20 3.47 6.68
C GLU A 90 -9.41 2.52 6.82
N PRO A 91 -9.22 1.19 6.69
CA PRO A 91 -7.99 0.55 6.20
C PRO A 91 -7.67 0.91 4.75
N TYR A 92 -6.42 1.30 4.49
CA TYR A 92 -5.96 1.67 3.16
C TYR A 92 -5.78 0.42 2.29
N GLY A 93 -5.30 -0.68 2.86
CA GLY A 93 -5.13 -1.96 2.18
C GLY A 93 -6.47 -2.52 1.70
N LYS A 94 -6.47 -3.10 0.51
CA LYS A 94 -7.68 -3.73 -0.06
C LYS A 94 -8.03 -5.07 0.60
N ASN A 95 -7.04 -5.72 1.20
CA ASN A 95 -7.19 -7.00 1.87
C ASN A 95 -7.04 -6.89 3.41
N ALA A 96 -7.02 -5.68 3.96
CA ALA A 96 -6.85 -5.48 5.40
C ALA A 96 -8.01 -6.07 6.21
N SER A 97 -7.71 -6.60 7.38
CA SER A 97 -8.72 -7.01 8.36
C SER A 97 -9.13 -5.81 9.23
N ALA A 98 -10.42 -5.63 9.51
CA ALA A 98 -10.94 -4.44 10.20
C ALA A 98 -10.46 -4.27 11.66
N SER A 99 -9.76 -5.26 12.23
CA SER A 99 -9.40 -5.30 13.66
C SER A 99 -8.00 -4.77 13.95
N TYR A 100 -7.16 -4.55 12.93
CA TYR A 100 -5.72 -4.35 13.10
C TYR A 100 -5.16 -3.27 12.17
N THR A 101 -5.72 -2.05 12.19
CA THR A 101 -5.43 -1.05 11.14
C THR A 101 -4.86 0.26 11.66
N SER A 102 -5.08 0.59 12.95
CA SER A 102 -4.67 1.86 13.56
C SER A 102 -4.04 1.64 14.94
N PRO A 103 -3.14 2.56 15.39
CA PRO A 103 -2.67 2.60 16.77
C PRO A 103 -3.79 2.63 17.82
N ASP A 104 -4.96 3.15 17.45
CA ASP A 104 -6.14 3.21 18.32
C ASP A 104 -7.01 1.93 18.24
N SER A 105 -6.64 0.95 17.41
CA SER A 105 -7.30 -0.36 17.34
C SER A 105 -6.90 -1.25 18.52
N GLU A 106 -7.64 -2.34 18.74
CA GLU A 106 -7.42 -3.28 19.84
C GLU A 106 -5.98 -3.80 19.91
N CYS A 107 -5.33 -3.99 18.75
CA CYS A 107 -3.93 -4.44 18.69
C CYS A 107 -2.89 -3.32 18.78
N GLY A 108 -3.25 -2.09 18.40
CA GLY A 108 -2.37 -0.93 18.50
C GLY A 108 -2.25 -0.39 19.93
N ALA A 109 -3.26 -0.66 20.76
CA ALA A 109 -3.29 -0.26 22.15
C ALA A 109 -2.26 -1.07 22.96
N CYS A 110 -1.25 -0.38 23.50
CA CYS A 110 -0.41 -0.95 24.54
C CYS A 110 -1.26 -1.11 25.81
N LEU A 111 -1.74 -2.32 26.08
CA LEU A 111 -2.40 -2.63 27.35
C LEU A 111 -1.36 -2.53 28.47
N ASN A 112 -1.61 -1.66 29.45
CA ASN A 112 -0.74 -1.44 30.61
C ASN A 112 -0.62 -2.69 31.49
#